data_AF-A0A6L8KRR9-F1
#
_entry.id   AF-A0A6L8KRR9-F1
#
_cell.length_a   1.000
_cell.length_b   1.000
_cell.length_c   1.000
_cell.angle_alpha   90.00
_cell.angle_beta   90.00
_cell.angle_gamma   90.00
#
_symmetry.space_group_name_H-M   'P 1'
#
loop_
_entity.id
_entity.type
_entity.pdbx_description
1 polymer ?
#
loop_
_entity_poly.entity_id
_entity_poly.type
_entity_poly.pdbx_seq_one_letter_code
_entity_poly.pdbx_strand_id
1 'polypeptide(L)'
;MILALRKAIKDEFTAEDWKEFGYVSGQSDYIQGHKRLIRSLSWGDDDYGQCVLEALEHFIRFDLAAVEQLINHEKLTGLLLIDMPELSVFIRNRPEVVKSHTPARLSSSDVVRRALNDAEHLMHASGPVSAVDRLHTAMHGYFRSLCLESGIAVPDEASLTLLFKLLRQDHPSLQSFGSYDNDLVRVLQGFAQAVDALNSLRNNGSVAHPSDDLLGEAEAHLAVNAIRTIFNYISAKVGH
;
A
#
# COMPACT_ATOMS: atom_id res chain seq x y z
N MET A 1 -20.81 9.35 5.37
CA MET A 1 -19.38 9.68 5.13
C MET A 1 -19.10 11.17 5.02
N ILE A 2 -19.52 11.86 3.95
CA ILE A 2 -19.18 13.28 3.71
C ILE A 2 -19.58 14.23 4.85
N LEU A 3 -20.75 14.00 5.48
CA LEU A 3 -21.23 14.83 6.60
C LEU A 3 -20.42 14.65 7.89
N ALA A 4 -19.89 13.44 8.14
CA ALA A 4 -19.04 13.18 9.30
C ALA A 4 -17.64 13.78 9.09
N LEU A 5 -17.09 13.68 7.88
CA LEU A 5 -15.85 14.39 7.50
C LEU A 5 -16.00 15.89 7.66
N ARG A 6 -17.10 16.47 7.17
CA ARG A 6 -17.40 17.90 7.35
C ARG A 6 -17.40 18.29 8.81
N LYS A 7 -18.08 17.53 9.67
CA LYS A 7 -18.18 17.78 11.11
C LYS A 7 -16.79 17.71 11.76
N ALA A 8 -16.05 16.62 11.57
CA ALA A 8 -14.72 16.43 12.15
C ALA A 8 -13.72 17.51 11.69
N ILE A 9 -13.72 17.86 10.40
CA ILE A 9 -12.86 18.92 9.85
C ILE A 9 -13.26 20.28 10.42
N LYS A 10 -14.56 20.56 10.55
CA LYS A 10 -15.01 21.83 11.11
C LYS A 10 -14.53 22.02 12.55
N ASP A 11 -14.48 20.94 13.32
CA ASP A 11 -14.16 20.97 14.74
C ASP A 11 -12.64 20.94 15.00
N GLU A 12 -11.84 20.29 14.14
CA GLU A 12 -10.41 20.01 14.42
C GLU A 12 -9.40 20.68 13.48
N PHE A 13 -9.74 20.99 12.22
CA PHE A 13 -8.77 21.52 11.26
C PHE A 13 -8.48 23.00 11.48
N THR A 14 -7.19 23.33 11.51
CA THR A 14 -6.67 24.69 11.45
C THR A 14 -6.25 25.06 10.02
N ALA A 15 -5.88 26.33 9.81
CA ALA A 15 -5.33 26.79 8.54
C ALA A 15 -4.01 26.08 8.18
N GLU A 16 -3.21 25.69 9.18
CA GLU A 16 -1.99 24.92 9.00
C GLU A 16 -2.30 23.49 8.55
N ASP A 17 -3.27 22.83 9.17
CA ASP A 17 -3.70 21.47 8.79
C ASP A 17 -4.16 21.40 7.34
N TRP A 18 -4.94 22.39 6.89
CA TRP A 18 -5.35 22.46 5.48
C TRP A 18 -4.17 22.61 4.52
N LYS A 19 -3.15 23.38 4.93
CA LYS A 19 -1.97 23.61 4.13
C LYS A 19 -1.11 22.34 4.04
N GLU A 20 -0.88 21.68 5.18
CA GLU A 20 -0.16 20.41 5.25
C GLU A 20 -0.89 19.32 4.46
N PHE A 21 -2.20 19.18 4.67
CA PHE A 21 -3.04 18.26 3.92
C PHE A 21 -2.94 18.52 2.41
N GLY A 22 -2.96 19.78 1.98
CA GLY A 22 -2.80 20.13 0.57
C GLY A 22 -1.44 19.70 -0.02
N TYR A 23 -0.36 19.74 0.76
CA TYR A 23 0.95 19.26 0.29
C TYR A 23 0.98 17.73 0.18
N VAL A 24 0.47 17.03 1.20
CA VAL A 24 0.50 15.56 1.26
C VAL A 24 -0.44 14.94 0.23
N SER A 25 -1.63 15.53 0.03
CA SER A 25 -2.63 15.03 -0.90
C SER A 25 -2.44 15.49 -2.35
N GLY A 26 -1.54 16.44 -2.61
CA GLY A 26 -1.41 17.08 -3.92
C GLY A 26 -2.52 18.11 -4.21
N GLN A 27 -3.42 18.40 -3.27
CA GLN A 27 -4.53 19.34 -3.42
C GLN A 27 -4.20 20.80 -3.06
N SER A 28 -2.91 21.14 -2.97
CA SER A 28 -2.41 22.47 -2.59
C SER A 28 -3.03 23.58 -3.43
N ASP A 29 -3.05 23.42 -4.75
CA ASP A 29 -3.54 24.45 -5.69
C ASP A 29 -5.04 24.71 -5.50
N TYR A 30 -5.83 23.65 -5.31
CA TYR A 30 -7.25 23.78 -5.05
C TYR A 30 -7.51 24.44 -3.68
N ILE A 31 -6.86 23.97 -2.62
CA ILE A 31 -7.09 24.46 -1.25
C ILE A 31 -6.68 25.93 -1.11
N GLN A 32 -5.53 26.32 -1.67
CA GLN A 32 -5.05 27.70 -1.64
C GLN A 32 -5.83 28.60 -2.61
N GLY A 33 -6.28 28.04 -3.74
CA GLY A 33 -7.14 28.74 -4.70
C GLY A 33 -8.60 28.88 -4.27
N HIS A 34 -9.04 28.17 -3.23
CA HIS A 34 -10.41 28.22 -2.76
C HIS A 34 -10.75 29.59 -2.16
N LYS A 35 -11.74 30.27 -2.74
CA LYS A 35 -12.07 31.68 -2.43
C LYS A 35 -12.32 31.97 -0.94
N ARG A 36 -12.87 31.00 -0.21
CA ARG A 36 -13.37 31.20 1.16
C ARG A 36 -12.87 30.17 2.19
N LEU A 37 -12.18 29.08 1.81
CA LEU A 37 -11.97 27.94 2.73
C LEU A 37 -11.11 28.33 3.94
N ILE A 38 -9.88 28.77 3.69
CA ILE A 38 -8.95 29.20 4.76
C ILE A 38 -9.40 30.50 5.41
N ARG A 39 -10.05 31.38 4.64
CA ARG A 39 -10.52 32.68 5.14
C ARG A 39 -11.67 32.50 6.13
N SER A 40 -12.73 31.78 5.77
CA SER A 40 -13.85 31.54 6.66
C SER A 40 -13.42 30.79 7.92
N LEU A 41 -12.46 29.87 7.83
CA LEU A 41 -11.84 29.25 9.01
C LEU A 41 -11.13 30.26 9.91
N SER A 42 -10.23 31.07 9.34
CA SER A 42 -9.42 32.03 10.11
C SER A 42 -10.26 33.09 10.83
N TRP A 43 -11.43 33.42 10.29
CA TRP A 43 -12.33 34.46 10.81
C TRP A 43 -13.49 33.88 11.63
N GLY A 44 -13.64 32.55 11.68
CA GLY A 44 -14.74 31.88 12.36
C GLY A 44 -16.10 32.13 11.71
N ASP A 45 -16.15 32.34 10.40
CA ASP A 45 -17.38 32.64 9.67
C ASP A 45 -18.34 31.43 9.70
N ASP A 46 -19.65 31.70 9.83
CA ASP A 46 -20.71 30.68 9.84
C ASP A 46 -20.72 29.81 8.57
N ASP A 47 -20.24 30.35 7.44
CA ASP A 47 -20.18 29.67 6.15
C ASP A 47 -19.02 28.69 6.01
N TYR A 48 -18.07 28.64 6.97
CA TYR A 48 -16.92 27.73 6.88
C TYR A 48 -17.35 26.28 6.64
N GLY A 49 -18.39 25.82 7.34
CA GLY A 49 -18.90 24.47 7.14
C GLY A 49 -19.40 24.18 5.73
N GLN A 50 -19.86 25.19 4.98
CA GLN A 50 -20.24 25.04 3.57
C GLN A 50 -19.00 24.97 2.67
N CYS A 51 -17.97 25.77 2.94
CA CYS A 51 -16.70 25.69 2.21
C CYS A 51 -16.01 24.33 2.38
N VAL A 52 -16.10 23.73 3.57
CA VAL A 52 -15.60 22.35 3.80
C VAL A 52 -16.36 21.35 2.93
N LEU A 53 -17.68 21.49 2.76
CA LEU A 53 -18.45 20.61 1.89
C LEU A 53 -18.04 20.76 0.42
N GLU A 54 -17.86 21.98 -0.06
CA GLU A 54 -17.40 22.25 -1.43
C GLU A 54 -16.03 21.59 -1.70
N ALA A 55 -15.11 21.66 -0.73
CA ALA A 55 -13.82 20.98 -0.80
C ALA A 55 -13.96 19.45 -0.83
N LEU A 56 -14.78 18.88 0.06
CA LEU A 56 -15.02 17.44 0.08
C LEU A 56 -15.71 16.93 -1.20
N GLU A 57 -16.65 17.69 -1.76
CA GLU A 57 -17.30 17.38 -3.04
C GLU A 57 -16.30 17.41 -4.20
N HIS A 58 -15.36 18.36 -4.19
CA HIS A 58 -14.26 18.38 -5.16
C HIS A 58 -13.40 17.12 -5.04
N PHE A 59 -12.94 16.77 -3.84
CA PHE A 59 -12.11 15.57 -3.65
C PHE A 59 -12.86 14.29 -4.05
N ILE A 60 -14.11 14.13 -3.65
CA ILE A 60 -14.91 12.95 -4.05
C ILE A 60 -15.03 12.83 -5.57
N ARG A 61 -15.12 13.97 -6.28
CA ARG A 61 -15.32 14.00 -7.72
C ARG A 61 -14.03 13.80 -8.52
N PHE A 62 -12.90 14.30 -8.02
CA PHE A 62 -11.66 14.41 -8.81
C PHE A 62 -10.46 13.69 -8.19
N ASP A 63 -10.48 13.39 -6.89
CA ASP A 63 -9.38 12.74 -6.18
C ASP A 63 -9.86 12.00 -4.92
N LEU A 64 -10.32 10.76 -5.11
CA LEU A 64 -10.75 9.90 -4.00
C LEU A 64 -9.59 9.52 -3.06
N ALA A 65 -8.33 9.60 -3.52
CA ALA A 65 -7.18 9.34 -2.66
C ALA A 65 -7.02 10.45 -1.60
N ALA A 66 -7.35 11.70 -1.94
CA ALA A 66 -7.42 12.79 -0.97
C ALA A 66 -8.49 12.53 0.11
N VAL A 67 -9.64 11.96 -0.26
CA VAL A 67 -10.69 11.57 0.71
C VAL A 67 -10.20 10.47 1.64
N GLU A 68 -9.52 9.47 1.11
CA GLU A 68 -8.93 8.40 1.92
C GLU A 68 -7.87 8.95 2.88
N GLN A 69 -7.05 9.92 2.44
CA GLN A 69 -6.08 10.60 3.30
C GLN A 69 -6.75 11.39 4.43
N LEU A 70 -7.91 12.02 4.18
CA LEU A 70 -8.70 12.66 5.25
C LEU A 70 -9.23 11.65 6.27
N ILE A 71 -9.71 10.49 5.81
CA ILE A 71 -10.14 9.40 6.73
C ILE A 71 -8.98 8.93 7.61
N ASN A 72 -7.77 8.97 7.07
CA ASN A 72 -6.52 8.58 7.71
C ASN A 72 -5.78 9.69 8.45
N HIS A 73 -6.34 10.90 8.46
CA HIS A 73 -5.70 12.04 9.09
C HIS A 73 -5.75 11.89 10.61
N GLU A 74 -4.62 12.05 11.29
CA GLU A 74 -4.46 11.79 12.73
C GLU A 74 -5.52 12.47 13.61
N LYS A 75 -5.90 13.70 13.27
CA LYS A 75 -6.95 14.46 13.98
C LYS A 75 -8.39 13.98 13.69
N LEU A 76 -8.63 13.40 12.53
CA LEU A 76 -9.98 13.07 12.06
C LEU A 76 -10.34 11.60 12.31
N THR A 77 -9.37 10.70 12.20
CA THR A 77 -9.59 9.26 12.24
C THR A 77 -10.35 8.81 13.49
N GLY A 78 -9.97 9.29 14.68
CA GLY A 78 -10.64 8.92 15.93
C GLY A 78 -12.09 9.38 15.98
N LEU A 79 -12.38 10.60 15.55
CA LEU A 79 -13.73 11.16 15.52
C LEU A 79 -14.63 10.46 14.50
N LEU A 80 -14.07 10.15 13.32
CA LEU A 80 -14.79 9.45 12.27
C LEU A 80 -15.18 8.03 12.68
N LEU A 81 -14.35 7.34 13.44
CA LEU A 81 -14.66 5.99 13.94
C LEU A 81 -15.76 5.97 15.00
N ILE A 82 -15.92 7.05 15.77
CA ILE A 82 -17.01 7.18 16.74
C ILE A 82 -18.34 7.30 15.99
N ASP A 83 -18.39 8.17 14.98
CA ASP A 83 -19.62 8.45 14.23
C ASP A 83 -19.92 7.38 13.16
N MET A 84 -18.90 6.73 12.59
CA MET A 84 -19.00 5.72 11.51
C MET A 84 -17.94 4.61 11.68
N PRO A 85 -18.19 3.61 12.56
CA PRO A 85 -17.25 2.53 12.85
C PRO A 85 -16.84 1.69 11.62
N GLU A 86 -17.69 1.64 10.61
CA GLU A 86 -17.45 0.94 9.34
C GLU A 86 -16.27 1.52 8.56
N LEU A 87 -15.89 2.78 8.81
CA LEU A 87 -14.71 3.37 8.17
C LEU A 87 -13.38 2.77 8.65
N SER A 88 -13.40 1.94 9.69
CA SER A 88 -12.22 1.23 10.19
C SER A 88 -11.48 0.39 9.14
N VAL A 89 -12.16 -0.03 8.08
CA VAL A 89 -11.55 -0.75 6.95
C VAL A 89 -10.66 0.14 6.07
N PHE A 90 -10.87 1.46 6.10
CA PHE A 90 -10.14 2.45 5.30
C PHE A 90 -8.96 3.08 6.06
N ILE A 91 -8.74 2.71 7.32
CA ILE A 91 -7.64 3.26 8.13
C ILE A 91 -6.33 2.50 7.84
N ARG A 92 -5.40 3.19 7.19
CA ARG A 92 -4.06 2.74 6.77
C ARG A 92 -3.18 2.37 7.96
N ASN A 93 -3.30 3.06 9.10
CA ASN A 93 -2.62 2.76 10.36
C ASN A 93 -3.65 2.62 11.48
N ARG A 94 -4.02 1.39 11.87
CA ARG A 94 -4.76 1.16 13.11
C ARG A 94 -3.95 1.72 14.29
N PRO A 95 -4.42 2.74 15.04
CA PRO A 95 -4.04 2.82 16.43
C PRO A 95 -4.91 1.78 17.13
N GLU A 96 -4.34 0.63 17.50
CA GLU A 96 -4.96 -0.18 18.54
C GLU A 96 -5.13 0.72 19.77
N VAL A 97 -6.38 1.05 20.10
CA VAL A 97 -6.71 1.57 21.42
C VAL A 97 -6.21 0.54 22.42
N VAL A 98 -5.26 0.98 23.24
CA VAL A 98 -4.59 0.22 24.30
C VAL A 98 -5.60 -0.57 25.13
N LYS A 99 -5.72 -1.85 24.83
CA LYS A 99 -5.85 -2.88 25.86
C LYS A 99 -4.63 -3.76 25.70
N SER A 100 -3.81 -3.76 26.73
CA SER A 100 -2.59 -4.56 26.85
C SER A 100 -2.87 -6.03 26.56
N HIS A 101 -2.77 -6.42 25.31
CA HIS A 101 -2.50 -7.77 24.89
C HIS A 101 -1.40 -7.62 23.84
N THR A 102 -0.25 -8.24 24.13
CA THR A 102 0.88 -8.42 23.24
C THR A 102 0.44 -8.44 21.78
N PRO A 103 1.00 -7.59 20.88
CA PRO A 103 0.50 -7.45 19.52
C PRO A 103 0.52 -8.82 18.85
N ALA A 104 -0.66 -9.25 18.39
CA ALA A 104 -0.72 -10.39 17.49
C ALA A 104 0.01 -9.97 16.21
N ARG A 105 1.18 -10.58 15.99
CA ARG A 105 1.94 -10.53 14.74
C ARG A 105 0.94 -10.59 13.57
N LEU A 106 0.90 -9.57 12.70
CA LEU A 106 0.16 -9.69 11.43
C LEU A 106 0.61 -10.98 10.77
N SER A 107 -0.32 -11.88 10.47
CA SER A 107 0.06 -13.13 9.78
C SER A 107 0.64 -12.75 8.42
N SER A 108 1.64 -13.52 8.00
CA SER A 108 2.13 -13.58 6.63
C SER A 108 1.02 -13.41 5.56
N SER A 109 -0.13 -14.05 5.78
CA SER A 109 -1.28 -14.04 4.89
C SER A 109 -1.91 -12.65 4.72
N ASP A 110 -1.93 -11.83 5.78
CA ASP A 110 -2.50 -10.48 5.73
C ASP A 110 -1.63 -9.51 4.91
N VAL A 111 -0.30 -9.66 5.00
CA VAL A 111 0.66 -8.89 4.19
C VAL A 111 0.49 -9.24 2.71
N VAL A 112 0.40 -10.53 2.39
CA VAL A 112 0.20 -11.03 1.02
C VAL A 112 -1.11 -10.49 0.44
N ARG A 113 -2.23 -10.69 1.17
CA ARG A 113 -3.57 -10.31 0.71
C ARG A 113 -3.66 -8.80 0.47
N ARG A 114 -3.09 -7.99 1.35
CA ARG A 114 -3.09 -6.53 1.20
C ARG A 114 -2.27 -6.08 -0.01
N ALA A 115 -1.08 -6.64 -0.19
CA ALA A 115 -0.22 -6.30 -1.33
C ALA A 115 -0.85 -6.66 -2.69
N LEU A 116 -1.52 -7.81 -2.77
CA LEU A 116 -2.22 -8.23 -3.98
C LEU A 116 -3.42 -7.32 -4.32
N ASN A 117 -4.22 -6.97 -3.30
CA ASN A 117 -5.34 -6.05 -3.48
C ASN A 117 -4.88 -4.65 -3.91
N ASP A 118 -3.80 -4.13 -3.30
CA ASP A 118 -3.22 -2.84 -3.67
C ASP A 118 -2.77 -2.85 -5.14
N ALA A 119 -2.12 -3.93 -5.58
CA ALA A 119 -1.62 -4.05 -6.95
C ALA A 119 -2.74 -4.09 -7.99
N GLU A 120 -3.82 -4.79 -7.70
CA GLU A 120 -4.99 -4.87 -8.59
C GLU A 120 -5.64 -3.49 -8.78
N HIS A 121 -5.73 -2.70 -7.70
CA HIS A 121 -6.19 -1.30 -7.81
C HIS A 121 -5.21 -0.45 -8.62
N LEU A 122 -3.90 -0.61 -8.43
CA LEU A 122 -2.88 0.16 -9.15
C LEU A 122 -2.85 -0.16 -10.66
N MET A 123 -3.13 -1.40 -11.06
CA MET A 123 -3.24 -1.77 -12.48
C MET A 123 -4.31 -0.92 -13.19
N HIS A 124 -5.41 -0.62 -12.51
CA HIS A 124 -6.53 0.14 -13.08
C HIS A 124 -6.38 1.67 -12.91
N ALA A 125 -5.71 2.14 -11.86
CA ALA A 125 -5.68 3.57 -11.48
C ALA A 125 -4.39 4.32 -11.86
N SER A 126 -3.23 3.67 -11.77
CA SER A 126 -1.91 4.34 -11.84
C SER A 126 -0.95 3.68 -12.82
N GLY A 127 -1.48 2.78 -13.64
CA GLY A 127 -0.75 2.10 -14.70
C GLY A 127 0.05 0.88 -14.22
N PRO A 128 0.45 0.02 -15.16
CA PRO A 128 0.82 -1.35 -14.81
C PRO A 128 2.20 -1.47 -14.14
N VAL A 129 3.10 -0.50 -14.37
CA VAL A 129 4.41 -0.42 -13.71
C VAL A 129 4.27 -0.16 -12.20
N SER A 130 3.37 0.75 -11.82
CA SER A 130 3.10 1.09 -10.41
C SER A 130 2.64 -0.13 -9.61
N ALA A 131 1.84 -1.00 -10.23
CA ALA A 131 1.40 -2.26 -9.63
C ALA A 131 2.57 -3.24 -9.41
N VAL A 132 3.47 -3.37 -10.39
CA VAL A 132 4.66 -4.24 -10.29
C VAL A 132 5.61 -3.75 -9.18
N ASP A 133 5.87 -2.44 -9.07
CA ASP A 133 6.74 -1.88 -8.04
C ASP A 133 6.16 -2.10 -6.62
N ARG A 134 4.85 -1.92 -6.45
CA ARG A 134 4.17 -2.15 -5.18
C ARG A 134 4.27 -3.62 -4.74
N LEU A 135 4.06 -4.56 -5.67
CA LEU A 135 4.19 -5.98 -5.41
C LEU A 135 5.63 -6.40 -5.11
N HIS A 136 6.60 -5.85 -5.85
CA HIS A 136 8.01 -6.09 -5.59
C HIS A 136 8.38 -5.68 -4.16
N THR A 137 8.02 -4.46 -3.77
CA THR A 137 8.30 -3.92 -2.42
C THR A 137 7.66 -4.76 -1.33
N ALA A 138 6.42 -5.19 -1.51
CA ALA A 138 5.74 -6.06 -0.56
C ALA A 138 6.39 -7.45 -0.45
N MET A 139 6.72 -8.06 -1.60
CA MET A 139 7.35 -9.38 -1.63
C MET A 139 8.75 -9.35 -1.01
N HIS A 140 9.50 -8.26 -1.20
CA HIS A 140 10.80 -8.03 -0.58
C HIS A 140 10.68 -8.01 0.95
N GLY A 141 9.82 -7.14 1.50
CA GLY A 141 9.61 -7.06 2.95
C GLY A 141 9.13 -8.37 3.54
N TYR A 142 8.24 -9.07 2.83
CA TYR A 142 7.73 -10.37 3.25
C TYR A 142 8.83 -11.45 3.31
N PHE A 143 9.61 -11.63 2.24
CA PHE A 143 10.67 -12.63 2.21
C PHE A 143 11.77 -12.33 3.22
N ARG A 144 12.09 -11.04 3.42
CA ARG A 144 13.03 -10.63 4.47
C ARG A 144 12.53 -11.04 5.85
N SER A 145 11.24 -10.79 6.15
CA SER A 145 10.63 -11.21 7.41
C SER A 145 10.74 -12.72 7.60
N LEU A 146 10.36 -13.52 6.60
CA LEU A 146 10.44 -14.97 6.68
C LEU A 146 11.86 -15.48 6.94
N CYS A 147 12.87 -14.90 6.27
CA CYS A 147 14.26 -15.25 6.54
C CYS A 147 14.63 -14.99 8.00
N LEU A 148 14.34 -13.78 8.52
CA LEU A 148 14.66 -13.40 9.88
C LEU A 148 13.92 -14.26 10.92
N GLU A 149 12.65 -14.58 10.67
CA GLU A 149 11.82 -15.41 11.55
C GLU A 149 12.31 -16.85 11.62
N SER A 150 12.88 -17.36 10.53
CA SER A 150 13.48 -18.70 10.45
C SER A 150 14.96 -18.72 10.82
N GLY A 151 15.51 -17.61 11.35
CA GLY A 151 16.90 -17.52 11.79
C GLY A 151 17.94 -17.49 10.66
N ILE A 152 17.51 -17.21 9.42
CA ILE A 152 18.37 -17.11 8.25
C ILE A 152 19.01 -15.72 8.22
N ALA A 153 20.33 -15.65 8.14
CA ALA A 153 21.06 -14.38 8.08
C ALA A 153 20.79 -13.65 6.77
N VAL A 154 20.39 -12.38 6.86
CA VAL A 154 20.07 -11.53 5.70
C VAL A 154 20.97 -10.29 5.72
N PRO A 155 21.73 -10.01 4.63
CA PRO A 155 22.45 -8.74 4.48
C PRO A 155 21.50 -7.53 4.47
N ASP A 156 21.95 -6.37 4.96
CA ASP A 156 21.09 -5.18 5.09
C ASP A 156 20.44 -4.74 3.77
N GLU A 157 21.21 -4.78 2.67
CA GLU A 157 20.77 -4.39 1.32
C GLU A 157 20.49 -5.61 0.42
N ALA A 158 19.92 -6.68 0.99
CA ALA A 158 19.61 -7.90 0.24
C ALA A 158 18.58 -7.62 -0.87
N SER A 159 18.86 -8.04 -2.11
CA SER A 159 17.88 -7.97 -3.20
C SER A 159 16.77 -9.01 -3.03
N LEU A 160 15.64 -8.79 -3.70
CA LEU A 160 14.54 -9.77 -3.72
C LEU A 160 15.00 -11.14 -4.27
N THR A 161 15.83 -11.15 -5.30
CA THR A 161 16.45 -12.37 -5.86
C THR A 161 17.28 -13.11 -4.80
N LEU A 162 18.07 -12.38 -4.01
CA LEU A 162 18.87 -12.97 -2.93
C LEU A 162 17.98 -13.52 -1.81
N LEU A 163 16.97 -12.77 -1.37
CA LEU A 163 16.03 -13.21 -0.36
C LEU A 163 15.32 -14.51 -0.78
N PHE A 164 14.84 -14.59 -2.02
CA PHE A 164 14.21 -15.80 -2.53
C PHE A 164 15.18 -16.98 -2.64
N LYS A 165 16.45 -16.72 -2.97
CA LYS A 165 17.50 -17.75 -2.95
C LYS A 165 17.72 -18.28 -1.53
N LEU A 166 17.88 -17.40 -0.54
CA LEU A 166 18.08 -17.77 0.86
C LEU A 166 16.91 -18.62 1.39
N LEU A 167 15.66 -18.20 1.13
CA LEU A 167 14.49 -19.00 1.51
C LEU A 167 14.54 -20.42 0.92
N ARG A 168 14.80 -20.56 -0.38
CA ARG A 168 14.87 -21.89 -1.02
C ARG A 168 16.03 -22.76 -0.51
N GLN A 169 17.14 -22.15 -0.09
CA GLN A 169 18.33 -22.88 0.35
C GLN A 169 18.30 -23.24 1.83
N ASP A 170 17.72 -22.38 2.67
CA ASP A 170 17.91 -22.48 4.11
C ASP A 170 16.59 -22.64 4.89
N HIS A 171 15.43 -22.38 4.27
CA HIS A 171 14.15 -22.54 4.96
C HIS A 171 13.76 -24.02 5.09
N PRO A 172 13.50 -24.55 6.31
CA PRO A 172 13.21 -25.99 6.52
C PRO A 172 12.05 -26.54 5.67
N SER A 173 10.95 -25.79 5.57
CA SER A 173 9.78 -26.20 4.76
C SER A 173 10.03 -26.24 3.24
N LEU A 174 11.17 -25.71 2.76
CA LEU A 174 11.53 -25.67 1.35
C LEU A 174 12.69 -26.62 0.99
N GLN A 175 13.17 -27.43 1.96
CA GLN A 175 14.27 -28.38 1.76
C GLN A 175 13.83 -29.73 1.18
N SER A 176 12.55 -30.09 1.29
CA SER A 176 12.06 -31.37 0.80
C SER A 176 10.61 -31.30 0.36
N PHE A 177 10.33 -31.87 -0.82
CA PHE A 177 8.98 -31.96 -1.38
C PHE A 177 8.52 -33.41 -1.63
N GLY A 178 9.11 -34.37 -0.91
CA GLY A 178 8.73 -35.78 -0.99
C GLY A 178 8.98 -36.37 -2.38
N SER A 179 8.03 -37.16 -2.91
CA SER A 179 8.19 -37.87 -4.18
C SER A 179 8.33 -36.96 -5.42
N TYR A 180 8.01 -35.67 -5.30
CA TYR A 180 8.03 -34.70 -6.40
C TYR A 180 9.18 -33.69 -6.29
N ASP A 181 10.19 -33.99 -5.47
CA ASP A 181 11.28 -33.08 -5.12
C ASP A 181 11.98 -32.45 -6.33
N ASN A 182 12.47 -33.29 -7.25
CA ASN A 182 13.18 -32.85 -8.45
C ASN A 182 12.35 -31.88 -9.33
N ASP A 183 11.06 -32.14 -9.48
CA ASP A 183 10.19 -31.35 -10.35
C ASP A 183 9.81 -30.02 -9.68
N LEU A 184 9.50 -30.04 -8.39
CA LEU A 184 9.18 -28.82 -7.64
C LEU A 184 10.40 -27.92 -7.46
N VAL A 185 11.59 -28.49 -7.26
CA VAL A 185 12.85 -27.74 -7.28
C VAL A 185 13.07 -27.06 -8.62
N ARG A 186 12.83 -27.74 -9.76
CA ARG A 186 12.90 -27.10 -11.09
C ARG A 186 11.89 -25.97 -11.25
N VAL A 187 10.65 -26.16 -10.80
CA VAL A 187 9.60 -25.11 -10.85
C VAL A 187 10.05 -23.88 -10.06
N LEU A 188 10.56 -24.06 -8.84
CA LEU A 188 11.03 -22.97 -8.00
C LEU A 188 12.28 -22.26 -8.57
N GLN A 189 13.15 -23.00 -9.25
CA GLN A 189 14.26 -22.40 -10.00
C GLN A 189 13.78 -21.57 -11.19
N GLY A 190 12.75 -22.03 -11.91
CA GLY A 190 12.10 -21.23 -12.96
C GLY A 190 11.53 -19.92 -12.41
N PHE A 191 10.87 -19.98 -11.26
CA PHE A 191 10.39 -18.76 -10.58
C PHE A 191 11.53 -17.86 -10.08
N ALA A 192 12.70 -18.40 -9.75
CA ALA A 192 13.85 -17.57 -9.41
C ALA A 192 14.32 -16.72 -10.59
N GLN A 193 14.27 -17.26 -11.81
CA GLN A 193 14.53 -16.48 -13.03
C GLN A 193 13.46 -15.43 -13.27
N ALA A 194 12.19 -15.74 -13.01
CA ALA A 194 11.10 -14.76 -13.10
C ALA A 194 11.28 -13.61 -12.10
N VAL A 195 11.64 -13.91 -10.84
CA VAL A 195 11.95 -12.92 -9.80
C VAL A 195 13.08 -11.99 -10.24
N ASP A 196 14.12 -12.54 -10.85
CA ASP A 196 15.23 -11.74 -11.34
C ASP A 196 14.81 -10.80 -12.48
N ALA A 197 14.04 -11.32 -13.44
CA ALA A 197 13.52 -10.54 -14.56
C ALA A 197 12.58 -9.40 -14.12
N LEU A 198 11.82 -9.59 -13.03
CA LEU A 198 10.94 -8.56 -12.46
C LEU A 198 11.70 -7.31 -12.00
N ASN A 199 12.99 -7.42 -11.62
CA ASN A 199 13.82 -6.25 -11.31
C ASN A 199 14.00 -5.36 -12.55
N SER A 200 14.19 -5.96 -13.72
CA SER A 200 14.32 -5.23 -15.00
C SER A 200 13.00 -4.61 -15.42
N LEU A 201 11.88 -5.32 -15.24
CA LEU A 201 10.55 -4.81 -15.55
C LEU A 201 10.16 -3.61 -14.66
N ARG A 202 10.56 -3.62 -13.39
CA ARG A 202 10.44 -2.46 -12.49
C ARG A 202 11.27 -1.26 -12.97
N ASN A 203 12.52 -1.51 -13.38
CA ASN A 203 13.46 -0.45 -13.75
C ASN A 203 13.14 0.20 -15.10
N ASN A 204 12.64 -0.57 -16.07
CA ASN A 204 12.33 -0.07 -17.42
C ASN A 204 11.03 0.76 -17.48
N GLY A 205 10.23 0.78 -16.40
CA GLY A 205 9.02 1.59 -16.28
C GLY A 205 9.15 2.82 -15.37
N SER A 206 10.31 3.09 -14.77
CA SER A 206 10.46 4.24 -13.86
C SER A 206 10.59 5.57 -14.62
N VAL A 207 9.95 6.62 -14.11
CA VAL A 207 9.94 8.00 -14.64
C VAL A 207 11.35 8.64 -14.75
N ALA A 208 12.40 7.98 -14.24
CA ALA A 208 13.77 8.47 -14.28
C ALA A 208 14.39 8.49 -15.69
N HIS A 209 13.85 7.70 -16.63
CA HIS A 209 14.13 7.82 -18.06
C HIS A 209 12.82 7.61 -18.83
N PRO A 210 12.44 8.51 -19.75
CA PRO A 210 11.37 8.24 -20.69
C PRO A 210 11.83 7.12 -21.63
N SER A 211 11.66 5.87 -21.21
CA SER A 211 11.72 4.74 -22.13
C SER A 211 10.48 4.88 -23.02
N ASP A 212 10.67 5.05 -24.34
CA ASP A 212 9.57 5.12 -25.31
C ASP A 212 8.71 3.83 -25.36
N ASP A 213 9.09 2.80 -24.59
CA ASP A 213 8.49 1.46 -24.56
C ASP A 213 8.04 1.10 -23.14
N LEU A 214 6.93 1.70 -22.71
CA LEU A 214 6.27 1.37 -21.44
C LEU A 214 5.71 -0.06 -21.49
N LEU A 215 5.69 -0.71 -20.33
CA LEU A 215 5.19 -2.06 -20.18
C LEU A 215 3.71 -2.13 -20.57
N GLY A 216 3.39 -2.96 -21.57
CA GLY A 216 2.02 -3.18 -22.02
C GLY A 216 1.12 -3.79 -20.93
N GLU A 217 -0.18 -3.61 -21.08
CA GLU A 217 -1.16 -4.11 -20.11
C GLU A 217 -1.06 -5.63 -19.93
N ALA A 218 -0.93 -6.39 -21.02
CA ALA A 218 -0.82 -7.84 -20.98
C ALA A 218 0.46 -8.31 -20.27
N GLU A 219 1.60 -7.69 -20.55
CA GLU A 219 2.89 -8.00 -19.94
C GLU A 219 2.87 -7.69 -18.44
N ALA A 220 2.16 -6.65 -18.03
CA ALA A 220 2.06 -6.30 -16.63
C ALA A 220 1.14 -7.25 -15.86
N HIS A 221 0.04 -7.69 -16.48
CA HIS A 221 -0.78 -8.74 -15.92
C HIS A 221 0.02 -10.04 -15.78
N LEU A 222 0.89 -10.37 -16.74
CA LEU A 222 1.81 -11.51 -16.61
C LEU A 222 2.73 -11.33 -15.39
N ALA A 223 3.36 -10.17 -15.23
CA ALA A 223 4.26 -9.87 -14.12
C ALA A 223 3.54 -9.95 -12.76
N VAL A 224 2.37 -9.33 -12.63
CA VAL A 224 1.52 -9.36 -11.43
C VAL A 224 1.11 -10.79 -11.09
N ASN A 225 0.67 -11.58 -12.07
CA ASN A 225 0.26 -12.97 -11.85
C ASN A 225 1.43 -13.88 -11.49
N ALA A 226 2.62 -13.64 -12.05
CA ALA A 226 3.83 -14.35 -11.67
C ALA A 226 4.18 -14.07 -10.19
N ILE A 227 4.20 -12.80 -9.78
CA ILE A 227 4.42 -12.43 -8.38
C ILE A 227 3.36 -13.08 -7.48
N ARG A 228 2.08 -12.97 -7.83
CA ARG A 228 0.97 -13.57 -7.07
C ARG A 228 1.13 -15.07 -6.87
N THR A 229 1.56 -15.78 -7.90
CA THR A 229 1.78 -17.23 -7.84
C THR A 229 2.88 -17.59 -6.83
N ILE A 230 4.02 -16.89 -6.89
CA ILE A 230 5.14 -17.11 -5.98
C ILE A 230 4.74 -16.75 -4.54
N PHE A 231 4.10 -15.59 -4.38
CA PHE A 231 3.70 -15.05 -3.08
C PHE A 231 2.73 -16.01 -2.36
N ASN A 232 1.71 -16.48 -3.07
CA ASN A 232 0.73 -17.44 -2.54
C ASN A 232 1.36 -18.78 -2.18
N TYR A 233 2.24 -19.32 -3.03
CA TYR A 233 2.91 -20.59 -2.75
C TYR A 233 3.79 -20.49 -1.49
N ILE A 234 4.62 -19.45 -1.41
CA ILE A 234 5.50 -19.25 -0.25
C ILE A 234 4.67 -19.00 1.01
N SER A 235 3.60 -18.19 0.94
CA SER A 235 2.68 -18.02 2.07
C SER A 235 2.03 -19.32 2.52
N ALA A 236 1.58 -20.17 1.60
CA ALA A 236 0.95 -21.43 1.97
C ALA A 236 1.95 -22.46 2.52
N LYS A 237 3.20 -22.44 2.03
CA LYS A 237 4.22 -23.44 2.37
C LYS A 237 5.02 -23.07 3.62
N VAL A 238 5.22 -21.77 3.85
CA VAL A 238 6.11 -21.21 4.86
C VAL A 238 5.37 -20.29 5.84
N GLY A 239 4.36 -19.56 5.37
CA GLY A 239 3.60 -18.62 6.19
C GLY A 239 2.80 -19.34 7.29
N HIS A 240 2.88 -18.79 8.50
CA HIS A 240 2.13 -19.23 9.67
C HIS A 240 0.79 -18.50 9.78
#